data_AF-J9C318-F1
#
_entry.id   AF-J9C318-F1
#
_cell.length_a   1.000
_cell.length_b   1.000
_cell.length_c   1.000
_cell.angle_alpha   90.00
_cell.angle_beta   90.00
_cell.angle_gamma   90.00
#
_symmetry.space_group_name_H-M   'P 1'
#
loop_
_entity.id
_entity.type
_entity.pdbx_description
1 polymer ?
#
loop_
_entity_poly.entity_id
_entity_poly.type
_entity_poly.pdbx_seq_one_letter_code
_entity_poly.pdbx_strand_id
1 'polypeptide(L)'
;MKRLEHIYGETDVEKSFGGRLLEIAERVTNDCYEEAAEDLLYLTDGSFLDGLDEYSLKVRLRETRQASISYTLLTRCGLETRDYASARESTLNAHYTYRRN
;
A
#
# COMPACT_ATOMS: atom_id res chain seq x y z
N MET A 1 -0.34 8.21 -16.74
CA MET A 1 -1.55 7.88 -15.96
C MET A 1 -2.49 6.91 -16.66
N LYS A 2 -3.05 7.26 -17.83
CA LYS A 2 -4.00 6.41 -18.59
C LYS A 2 -3.69 4.90 -18.66
N ARG A 3 -2.42 4.53 -18.87
CA ARG A 3 -2.01 3.11 -18.92
C ARG A 3 -2.14 2.39 -17.58
N LEU A 4 -1.83 3.07 -16.47
CA LEU A 4 -2.00 2.50 -15.13
C LEU A 4 -3.48 2.33 -14.79
N GLU A 5 -4.31 3.31 -15.16
CA GLU A 5 -5.75 3.25 -14.93
C GLU A 5 -6.43 2.17 -15.78
N HIS A 6 -5.90 1.90 -16.97
CA HIS A 6 -6.38 0.79 -17.79
C HIS A 6 -6.09 -0.58 -17.16
N ILE A 7 -4.99 -0.72 -16.42
CA ILE A 7 -4.56 -1.99 -15.81
C ILE A 7 -5.18 -2.18 -14.42
N TYR A 8 -5.16 -1.13 -13.60
CA TYR A 8 -5.52 -1.17 -12.17
C TYR A 8 -6.83 -0.41 -11.86
N GLY A 9 -7.56 0.03 -12.88
CA GLY A 9 -8.84 0.74 -12.75
C GLY A 9 -8.72 2.27 -12.65
N GLU A 10 -9.84 2.97 -12.86
CA GLU A 10 -9.92 4.42 -12.84
C GLU A 10 -9.59 5.00 -11.46
N THR A 11 -8.96 6.17 -11.41
CA THR A 11 -8.66 6.89 -10.16
C THR A 11 -9.54 8.13 -10.03
N ASP A 12 -9.69 8.62 -8.81
CA ASP A 12 -10.41 9.87 -8.57
C ASP A 12 -9.74 11.05 -9.28
N VAL A 13 -10.43 11.61 -10.27
CA VAL A 13 -9.93 12.71 -11.11
C VAL A 13 -9.75 14.01 -10.33
N GLU A 14 -10.44 14.17 -9.20
CA GLU A 14 -10.35 15.34 -8.32
C GLU A 14 -9.08 15.30 -7.45
N LYS A 15 -8.42 14.14 -7.33
CA LYS A 15 -7.16 14.03 -6.59
C LYS A 15 -5.98 14.55 -7.40
N SER A 16 -4.98 15.03 -6.66
CA SER A 16 -3.68 15.38 -7.24
C SER A 16 -3.06 14.18 -7.95
N PHE A 17 -2.14 14.44 -8.88
CA PHE A 17 -1.41 13.38 -9.57
C PHE A 17 -0.75 12.40 -8.59
N GLY A 18 -0.14 12.91 -7.51
CA GLY A 18 0.40 12.09 -6.43
C GLY A 18 -0.68 11.26 -5.71
N GLY A 19 -1.81 11.86 -5.35
CA GLY A 19 -2.92 11.14 -4.72
C GLY A 19 -3.45 9.99 -5.58
N ARG A 20 -3.55 10.21 -6.90
CA ARG A 20 -3.97 9.16 -7.83
C ARG A 20 -2.92 8.06 -8.00
N LEU A 21 -1.62 8.38 -7.97
CA LEU A 21 -0.56 7.36 -7.94
C LEU A 21 -0.62 6.51 -6.67
N LEU A 22 -1.04 7.08 -5.53
CA LEU A 22 -1.20 6.34 -4.29
C LEU A 22 -2.38 5.37 -4.33
N GLU A 23 -3.48 5.72 -5.00
CA GLU A 23 -4.56 4.77 -5.27
C GLU A 23 -4.08 3.59 -6.12
N ILE A 24 -3.31 3.86 -7.16
CA ILE A 24 -2.72 2.80 -7.98
C ILE A 24 -1.79 1.94 -7.11
N ALA A 25 -0.94 2.54 -6.27
CA ALA A 25 -0.04 1.81 -5.38
C ALA A 25 -0.80 0.87 -4.43
N GLU A 26 -1.93 1.31 -3.88
CA GLU A 26 -2.78 0.48 -3.03
C GLU A 26 -3.34 -0.73 -3.80
N ARG A 27 -3.86 -0.52 -5.00
CA ARG A 27 -4.42 -1.59 -5.83
C ARG A 27 -3.35 -2.60 -6.24
N VAL A 28 -2.20 -2.13 -6.69
CA VAL A 28 -1.03 -2.98 -7.00
C VAL A 28 -0.61 -3.80 -5.77
N THR A 29 -0.68 -3.20 -4.58
CA THR A 29 -0.32 -3.91 -3.34
C THR A 29 -1.29 -5.05 -3.06
N ASN A 30 -2.59 -4.80 -3.21
CA ASN A 30 -3.64 -5.80 -2.95
C ASN A 30 -3.62 -6.93 -4.00
N ASP A 31 -3.36 -6.62 -5.27
CA ASP A 31 -3.35 -7.62 -6.35
C ASP A 31 -2.21 -8.64 -6.22
N CYS A 32 -1.10 -8.28 -5.57
CA CYS A 32 0.08 -9.14 -5.41
C CYS A 32 0.29 -9.60 -3.96
N TYR A 33 -0.77 -9.58 -3.16
CA TYR A 33 -0.67 -9.74 -1.71
C TYR A 33 -0.73 -11.19 -1.22
N GLU A 34 -1.70 -11.96 -1.70
CA GLU A 34 -2.05 -13.26 -1.10
C GLU A 34 -0.93 -14.29 -1.27
N GLU A 35 -0.42 -14.46 -2.50
CA GLU A 35 0.69 -15.38 -2.82
C GLU A 35 1.94 -15.05 -1.99
N ALA A 36 2.31 -13.78 -1.92
CA ALA A 36 3.49 -13.36 -1.16
C ALA A 36 3.33 -13.50 0.36
N ALA A 37 2.09 -13.40 0.87
CA ALA A 37 1.82 -13.60 2.28
C ALA A 37 1.92 -15.08 2.67
N GLU A 38 1.44 -15.98 1.82
CA GLU A 38 1.57 -17.43 2.00
C GLU A 38 3.04 -17.85 2.04
N ASP A 39 3.83 -17.43 1.04
CA ASP A 39 5.28 -17.72 1.02
C ASP A 39 5.99 -17.21 2.28
N LEU A 40 5.61 -16.01 2.74
CA LEU A 40 6.23 -15.42 3.92
C LEU A 40 5.92 -16.21 5.20
N LEU A 41 4.69 -16.73 5.35
CA LEU A 41 4.29 -17.57 6.49
C LEU A 41 5.15 -18.83 6.62
N TYR A 42 5.56 -19.43 5.50
CA TYR A 42 6.45 -20.59 5.53
C TYR A 42 7.89 -20.26 5.94
N LEU A 43 8.30 -18.99 5.81
CA LEU A 43 9.66 -18.51 6.07
C LEU A 43 9.81 -17.80 7.42
N THR A 44 8.72 -17.62 8.19
CA THR A 44 8.78 -16.85 9.45
C THR A 44 9.42 -17.59 10.60
N ASP A 45 9.40 -18.93 10.61
CA ASP A 45 9.96 -19.74 11.71
C ASP A 45 11.46 -19.49 11.89
N GLY A 46 11.88 -19.17 13.11
CA GLY A 46 13.26 -18.79 13.43
C GLY A 46 13.74 -17.43 12.87
N SER A 47 12.83 -16.63 12.29
CA SER A 47 13.14 -15.27 11.80
C SER A 47 12.84 -14.20 12.86
N PHE A 48 13.13 -12.93 12.53
CA PHE A 48 12.68 -11.78 13.35
C PHE A 48 11.14 -11.68 13.48
N LEU A 49 10.40 -12.31 12.57
CA LEU A 49 8.94 -12.29 12.52
C LEU A 49 8.32 -13.52 13.19
N ASP A 50 9.14 -14.38 13.81
CA ASP A 50 8.66 -15.54 14.55
C ASP A 50 7.72 -15.14 15.70
N GLY A 51 6.67 -15.93 15.91
CA GLY A 51 5.62 -15.67 16.90
C GLY A 51 4.58 -14.61 16.51
N LEU A 52 4.68 -13.97 15.33
CA LEU A 52 3.58 -13.16 14.80
C LEU A 52 2.46 -14.06 14.29
N ASP A 53 1.22 -13.74 14.64
CA ASP A 53 0.06 -14.39 14.06
C ASP A 53 -0.07 -14.05 12.56
N GLU A 54 -0.76 -14.92 11.83
CA GLU A 54 -0.93 -14.80 10.38
C GLU A 54 -1.50 -13.44 9.98
N TYR A 55 -2.50 -12.93 10.70
CA TYR A 55 -3.13 -11.66 10.39
C TYR A 55 -2.17 -10.48 10.59
N SER A 56 -1.43 -10.45 11.70
CA SER A 56 -0.43 -9.41 11.98
C SER A 56 0.70 -9.39 10.95
N LEU A 57 1.17 -10.56 10.53
CA LEU A 57 2.18 -10.70 9.48
C LEU A 57 1.65 -10.15 8.14
N LYS A 58 0.44 -10.58 7.79
CA LYS A 58 -0.32 -10.14 6.62
C LYS A 58 -0.47 -8.62 6.59
N VAL A 59 -0.86 -7.98 7.69
CA VAL A 59 -1.00 -6.52 7.75
C VAL A 59 0.35 -5.83 7.53
N ARG A 60 1.41 -6.28 8.23
CA ARG A 60 2.75 -5.68 8.12
C ARG A 60 3.33 -5.78 6.71
N LEU A 61 3.13 -6.93 6.06
CA LEU A 61 3.57 -7.14 4.68
C LEU A 61 2.87 -6.16 3.73
N ARG A 62 1.54 -6.03 3.84
CA ARG A 62 0.74 -5.11 3.03
C ARG A 62 1.21 -3.67 3.21
N GLU A 63 1.32 -3.22 4.45
CA GLU A 63 1.70 -1.84 4.77
C GLU A 63 3.10 -1.50 4.26
N THR A 64 4.06 -2.39 4.48
CA THR A 64 5.45 -2.21 4.03
C THR A 64 5.53 -2.16 2.51
N ARG A 65 4.81 -3.05 1.84
CA ARG A 65 4.82 -3.14 0.38
C ARG A 65 4.14 -1.93 -0.25
N GLN A 66 3.00 -1.50 0.28
CA GLN A 66 2.34 -0.27 -0.14
C GLN A 66 3.27 0.92 0.01
N ALA A 67 3.96 1.06 1.14
CA ALA A 67 4.93 2.13 1.36
C ALA A 67 6.07 2.11 0.34
N SER A 68 6.64 0.93 0.06
CA SER A 68 7.72 0.78 -0.92
C SER A 68 7.27 1.13 -2.35
N ILE A 69 6.08 0.68 -2.77
CA ILE A 69 5.53 0.94 -4.10
C ILE A 69 5.19 2.43 -4.23
N SER A 70 4.50 3.00 -3.24
CA SER A 70 4.18 4.43 -3.21
C SER A 70 5.44 5.29 -3.29
N TYR A 71 6.44 5.00 -2.45
CA TYR A 71 7.72 5.72 -2.46
C TYR A 71 8.39 5.65 -3.85
N THR A 72 8.40 4.47 -4.46
CA THR A 72 8.98 4.26 -5.78
C THR A 72 8.25 5.06 -6.85
N LEU A 73 6.92 5.01 -6.89
CA LEU A 73 6.11 5.73 -7.87
C LEU A 73 6.28 7.25 -7.73
N LEU A 74 6.17 7.77 -6.51
CA LEU A 74 6.31 9.21 -6.25
C LEU A 74 7.70 9.71 -6.64
N THR A 75 8.76 9.02 -6.20
CA THR A 75 10.15 9.42 -6.48
C THR A 75 10.46 9.37 -7.97
N ARG A 76 10.02 8.33 -8.69
CA ARG A 76 10.21 8.22 -10.15
C ARG A 76 9.43 9.27 -10.94
N CYS A 77 8.34 9.77 -10.39
CA CYS A 77 7.55 10.85 -10.95
C CYS A 77 8.02 12.25 -10.53
N GLY A 78 9.11 12.37 -9.76
CA GLY A 78 9.64 13.64 -9.29
C GLY A 78 8.78 14.34 -8.23
N LEU A 79 7.95 13.58 -7.52
CA LEU A 79 7.12 14.09 -6.43
C LEU A 79 7.87 14.01 -5.10
N GLU A 80 7.74 15.05 -4.28
CA GLU A 80 8.33 15.11 -2.95
C GLU A 80 7.67 14.07 -2.03
N THR A 81 8.48 13.26 -1.36
CA THR A 81 7.99 12.17 -0.49
C THR A 81 7.30 12.67 0.77
N ARG A 82 7.39 13.97 1.09
CA ARG A 82 6.55 14.60 2.12
C ARG A 82 5.06 14.49 1.81
N ASP A 83 4.69 14.43 0.54
CA ASP A 83 3.29 14.25 0.11
C ASP A 83 2.79 12.82 0.40
N TYR A 84 3.70 11.85 0.58
CA TYR A 84 3.34 10.51 1.04
C TYR A 84 2.86 10.52 2.49
N ALA A 85 3.54 11.26 3.37
CA ALA A 85 3.18 11.31 4.79
C ALA A 85 1.80 11.93 5.02
N SER A 86 1.48 13.02 4.31
CA SER A 86 0.17 13.69 4.39
C SER A 86 -0.96 12.84 3.79
N ALA A 87 -0.68 12.14 2.68
CA ALA A 87 -1.65 11.23 2.08
C ALA A 87 -1.90 9.97 2.92
N ARG A 88 -0.85 9.44 3.59
CA ARG A 88 -0.94 8.30 4.51
C ARG A 88 -1.69 8.64 5.79
N GLU A 89 -1.49 9.84 6.36
CA GLU A 89 -2.30 10.33 7.49
C GLU A 89 -3.78 10.46 7.12
N SER A 90 -4.08 10.94 5.90
CA SER A 90 -5.46 11.05 5.41
C SER A 90 -6.12 9.68 5.20
N THR A 91 -5.40 8.69 4.67
CA THR A 91 -5.91 7.31 4.47
C THR A 91 -6.03 6.55 5.79
N LEU A 92 -5.07 6.66 6.71
CA LEU A 92 -5.17 6.08 8.05
C LEU A 92 -6.37 6.67 8.81
N ASN A 93 -6.56 7.99 8.79
CA ASN A 93 -7.72 8.61 9.44
C ASN A 93 -9.05 8.11 8.86
N ALA A 94 -9.17 7.98 7.53
CA ALA A 94 -10.38 7.43 6.91
C ALA A 94 -10.64 5.97 7.34
N HIS A 95 -9.61 5.13 7.38
CA HIS A 95 -9.76 3.73 7.81
C HIS A 95 -10.05 3.55 9.31
N TYR A 96 -9.50 4.41 10.19
CA TYR A 96 -9.82 4.39 11.63
C TYR A 96 -11.21 4.94 11.94
N THR A 97 -11.70 5.91 11.14
CA THR A 97 -13.05 6.46 11.31
C THR A 97 -14.13 5.44 10.91
N TYR A 98 -13.88 4.64 9.86
CA TYR A 98 -14.80 3.59 9.42
C TYR A 98 -14.85 2.37 10.37
N ARG A 99 -13.76 2.06 11.09
CA ARG A 99 -13.71 0.95 12.06
C ARG A 99 -14.31 1.27 13.45
N ARG A 100 -14.75 2.51 13.70
CA ARG A 100 -15.35 2.96 14.97
C ARG A 100 -16.88 3.09 14.94
N ASN A 101 -17.51 2.87 13.79
CA ASN A 101 -18.97 2.77 13.63
C ASN A 101 -19.36 1.32 13.37
#